data_AF-A0A7K8B256-F1
#
_entry.id   AF-A0A7K8B256-F1
#
_cell.length_a   1.000
_cell.length_b   1.000
_cell.length_c   1.000
_cell.angle_alpha   90.00
_cell.angle_beta   90.00
_cell.angle_gamma   90.00
#
_symmetry.space_group_name_H-M   'P 1'
#
loop_
_entity.id
_entity.type
_entity.pdbx_description
1 polymer ?
#
loop_
_entity_poly.entity_id
_entity_poly.type
_entity_poly.pdbx_seq_one_letter_code
_entity_poly.pdbx_strand_id
1 'polypeptide(L)' 'PDLEAELQLDRLKPRPSRRVLLLQGHQPSWQDDLVVAPGTPPVCSNLTAYLRNKTELKDKLSPVALSVALT' A
#
# COMPACT_ATOMS: atom_id res chain seq x y z
N PRO A 1 22.10 -3.39 3.76
CA PRO A 1 21.22 -4.50 4.11
C PRO A 1 20.08 -4.53 3.11
N ASP A 2 19.72 -5.70 2.62
CA ASP A 2 18.54 -5.86 1.78
C ASP A 2 17.35 -5.99 2.74
N LEU A 3 16.41 -5.06 2.65
CA LEU A 3 15.17 -5.04 3.43
C LEU A 3 14.01 -5.32 2.48
N GLU A 4 13.01 -6.07 2.93
CA GLU A 4 11.76 -6.19 2.18
C GLU A 4 10.78 -5.13 2.67
N ALA A 5 10.22 -4.34 1.76
CA ALA A 5 9.22 -3.33 2.08
C ALA A 5 7.82 -3.78 1.67
N GLU A 6 6.91 -3.90 2.62
CA GLU A 6 5.51 -4.23 2.37
C GLU A 6 4.59 -3.02 2.62
N LEU A 7 3.94 -2.53 1.56
CA LEU A 7 2.84 -1.57 1.65
C LEU A 7 1.49 -2.29 1.66
N GLN A 8 0.61 -1.89 2.59
CA GLN A 8 -0.77 -2.37 2.67
C GLN A 8 -1.74 -1.19 2.61
N LEU A 9 -2.65 -1.24 1.63
CA LEU A 9 -3.70 -0.24 1.43
C LEU A 9 -4.96 -0.61 2.22
N ASP A 10 -5.61 0.39 2.83
CA ASP A 10 -6.86 0.26 3.60
C ASP A 10 -6.78 -0.84 4.69
N ARG A 11 -5.65 -0.88 5.42
CA ARG A 11 -5.26 -1.99 6.32
C ARG A 11 -6.27 -2.27 7.45
N LEU A 12 -7.03 -1.26 7.87
CA LEU A 12 -8.07 -1.40 8.90
C LEU A 12 -9.35 -2.07 8.38
N LYS A 13 -9.45 -2.33 7.07
CA LYS A 13 -10.54 -3.09 6.47
C LYS A 13 -10.11 -4.54 6.19
N PRO A 14 -11.03 -5.51 6.35
CA PRO A 14 -10.81 -6.87 5.87
C PRO A 14 -10.43 -6.86 4.39
N ARG A 15 -9.52 -7.76 3.97
CA ARG A 15 -9.04 -7.87 2.57
C ARG A 15 -10.13 -7.75 1.49
N PRO A 16 -11.29 -8.45 1.56
CA PRO A 16 -12.31 -8.34 0.52
C PRO A 16 -12.99 -6.96 0.47
N SER A 17 -13.03 -6.27 1.61
CA SER A 17 -13.68 -4.96 1.78
C SER A 17 -12.73 -3.78 1.62
N ARG A 18 -11.48 -4.03 1.22
CA ARG A 18 -10.51 -2.96 0.97
C ARG A 18 -10.97 -2.12 -0.20
N ARG A 19 -10.95 -0.82 0.03
CA ARG A 19 -11.57 0.19 -0.84
C ARG A 19 -10.61 0.79 -1.83
N VAL A 20 -9.31 0.64 -1.58
CA VAL A 20 -8.24 1.19 -2.39
C VAL A 20 -7.37 0.06 -2.91
N LEU A 21 -7.01 0.14 -4.18
CA LEU A 21 -6.12 -0.80 -4.85
C LEU A 21 -5.03 -0.04 -5.58
N LEU A 22 -3.89 -0.69 -5.76
CA LEU A 22 -2.85 -0.21 -6.67
C LEU A 22 -3.36 -0.27 -8.09
N LEU A 23 -3.05 0.76 -8.87
CA LEU A 23 -3.35 0.80 -10.30
C LEU A 23 -2.63 -0.35 -11.02
N GLN A 24 -1.38 -0.60 -10.64
CA GLN A 24 -0.64 -1.76 -11.11
C GLN A 24 -1.09 -3.03 -10.37
N GLY A 25 -1.54 -4.03 -11.11
CA GLY A 25 -1.91 -5.35 -10.57
C GLY A 25 -3.25 -5.42 -9.83
N HIS A 26 -3.92 -4.30 -9.56
CA HIS A 26 -5.23 -4.24 -8.90
C HIS A 26 -5.23 -4.94 -7.52
N GLN A 27 -4.09 -4.93 -6.84
CA GLN A 27 -3.92 -5.52 -5.51
C GLN A 27 -3.96 -4.45 -4.41
N PRO A 28 -4.38 -4.81 -3.19
CA PRO A 28 -4.36 -3.89 -2.06
C PRO A 28 -3.01 -3.88 -1.32
N SER A 29 -1.96 -4.44 -1.91
CA SER A 29 -0.62 -4.55 -1.33
C SER A 29 0.46 -4.52 -2.39
N TRP A 30 1.63 -4.02 -2.01
CA TRP A 30 2.85 -3.98 -2.81
C TRP A 30 4.02 -4.44 -1.95
N GLN A 31 4.97 -5.13 -2.56
CA GLN A 31 6.19 -5.61 -1.94
C GLN A 31 7.35 -5.35 -2.89
N ASP A 32 8.51 -4.99 -2.34
CA ASP A 32 9.74 -4.76 -3.10
C ASP A 32 10.98 -4.89 -2.20
N ASP A 33 12.10 -5.27 -2.82
CA ASP A 33 13.38 -5.36 -2.14
C ASP A 33 14.08 -4.00 -2.17
N LEU A 34 14.40 -3.48 -0.99
CA LEU A 34 15.11 -2.23 -0.80
C LEU A 34 16.57 -2.47 -0.44
N VAL A 35 17.46 -2.07 -1.33
CA VAL A 35 18.90 -2.02 -1.05
C VAL A 35 19.20 -0.72 -0.32
N VAL A 36 19.44 -0.79 0.99
CA VAL A 36 19.73 0.37 1.82
C VAL A 36 21.17 0.30 2.34
N ALA A 37 21.92 1.41 2.24
CA ALA A 37 23.28 1.49 2.74
C ALA A 37 23.47 2.69 3.69
N PRO A 38 24.34 2.58 4.71
CA PRO A 38 24.64 3.71 5.57
C PRO A 38 25.15 4.91 4.77
N GLY A 39 24.62 6.09 5.05
CA GLY A 39 25.03 7.34 4.40
C GLY A 39 24.47 7.58 3.00
N THR A 40 23.64 6.68 2.46
CA THR A 40 22.92 6.94 1.20
C THR A 40 21.65 7.75 1.42
N PRO A 41 21.19 8.53 0.42
CA PRO A 41 19.89 9.18 0.46
C PRO A 41 18.74 8.16 0.66
N PRO A 42 17.57 8.61 1.14
CA PRO A 42 16.39 7.75 1.24
C PRO A 42 16.03 7.15 -0.12
N VAL A 43 15.71 5.85 -0.12
CA VAL A 43 15.16 5.16 -1.29
C VAL A 43 13.65 5.41 -1.33
N CYS A 44 13.16 5.89 -2.48
CA CYS A 44 11.76 6.28 -2.66
C CYS A 44 11.16 5.56 -3.86
N SER A 45 9.96 5.01 -3.69
CA SER A 45 9.17 4.39 -4.76
C SER A 45 7.83 5.09 -4.91
N ASN A 46 7.50 5.50 -6.14
CA ASN A 46 6.22 6.13 -6.44
C ASN A 46 5.22 5.08 -6.91
N LEU A 47 4.08 4.99 -6.21
CA LEU A 47 3.00 4.07 -6.53
C LEU A 47 1.72 4.85 -6.78
N THR A 48 0.93 4.43 -7.77
CA THR A 48 -0.39 5.00 -8.02
C THR A 48 -1.46 4.04 -7.51
N ALA A 49 -2.40 4.57 -6.73
CA ALA A 49 -3.54 3.83 -6.21
C ALA A 49 -4.86 4.52 -6.60
N TYR A 50 -5.94 3.75 -6.62
CA TYR A 50 -7.28 4.26 -6.95
C TYR A 50 -8.32 3.75 -5.95
N LEU A 51 -9.37 4.56 -5.76
CA LEU A 51 -10.58 4.17 -5.03
C LEU A 51 -11.46 3.31 -5.94
N ARG A 52 -11.93 2.18 -5.42
CA ARG A 52 -12.93 1.33 -6.07
C ARG A 52 -14.23 2.10 -6.32
N ASN A 53 -15.07 1.57 -7.22
CA ASN A 53 -16.29 2.23 -7.65
C ASN A 53 -17.20 2.55 -6.44
N LYS A 54 -17.92 3.68 -6.51
CA LYS A 54 -18.89 4.13 -5.50
C LYS A 54 -19.95 3.06 -5.18
N THR A 55 -20.31 2.20 -6.12
CA THR A 55 -21.26 1.09 -5.91
C THR A 55 -20.67 -0.05 -5.06
N GLU A 56 -19.35 -0.20 -5.05
CA GLU A 56 -18.62 -1.18 -4.24
C GLU A 56 -18.22 -0.61 -2.86
N LEU A 57 -18.15 0.72 -2.77
CA LEU A 57 -17.73 1.47 -1.59
C LEU A 57 -18.89 1.69 -0.60
N LYS A 58 -19.19 0.66 0.21
CA LYS A 58 -20.23 0.77 1.26
C LYS A 58 -19.86 1.75 2.37
N ASP A 59 -18.60 1.74 2.81
CA ASP A 59 -18.11 2.61 3.88
C ASP A 59 -17.35 3.81 3.33
N LYS A 60 -17.92 5.00 3.55
CA LYS A 60 -17.42 6.30 3.09
C LYS A 60 -16.94 7.21 4.23
N LEU A 61 -17.15 6.79 5.48
CA LEU A 61 -16.86 7.62 6.66
C LEU A 61 -15.56 7.19 7.32
N SER A 62 -15.25 5.88 7.33
CA SER A 62 -14.01 5.40 7.93
C SER A 62 -12.78 5.88 7.12
N PRO A 63 -11.68 6.28 7.78
CA PRO A 63 -10.47 6.70 7.09
C PRO A 63 -9.86 5.54 6.30
N VAL A 64 -9.17 5.85 5.19
CA VAL A 64 -8.33 4.88 4.48
C VAL A 64 -6.96 4.87 5.15
N ALA A 65 -6.67 3.82 5.91
CA ALA A 65 -5.39 3.68 6.60
C ALA A 65 -4.36 2.94 5.73
N LEU A 66 -3.20 3.54 5.56
CA LEU A 66 -2.03 2.94 4.89
C LEU A 66 -1.05 2.45 5.96
N SER A 67 -0.36 1.34 5.70
CA SER A 67 0.74 0.88 6.55
C SER A 67 1.91 0.41 5.70
N VAL A 68 3.12 0.75 6.12
CA VAL A 68 4.37 0.23 5.56
C VAL A 68 5.09 -0.56 6.65
N ALA A 69 5.53 -1.76 6.32
CA ALA A 69 6.41 -2.57 7.14
C ALA A 69 7.74 -2.77 6.40
N LEU A 70 8.84 -2.80 7.15
CA LEU A 70 10.16 -3.17 6.67
C LEU A 70 10.59 -4.40 7.44
N THR A 71 10.97 -5.46 6.72
CA THR A 71 11.42 -6.74 7.27
C THR A 71 12.82 -7.09 6.84
#